data_AF-A0A2T6ZJC2-F1
#
_entry.id   AF-A0A2T6ZJC2-F1
#
_cell.length_a   1.000
_cell.length_b   1.000
_cell.length_c   1.000
_cell.angle_alpha   90.00
_cell.angle_beta   90.00
_cell.angle_gamma   90.00
#
_symmetry.space_group_name_H-M   'P 1'
#
loop_
_entity.id
_entity.type
_entity.pdbx_description
1 polymer ?
#
loop_
_entity_poly.entity_id
_entity_poly.type
_entity_poly.pdbx_seq_one_letter_code
_entity_poly.pdbx_strand_id
1 'polypeptide(L)'
;MAPYSDELKRLLLRHGIKLKGIFFGFPFAPGVAPRLLPDRYTELKSLFTAGRERVLAESWEKLLLDHEKQAAVMKKFGSNLIPQVRFQDLASISKEEIEDTRERGVVVIKNVLPEKERLAVKESLKEHIKRNSWTKDFPSLRLRPLLKAKKQPSLPTDSPAVYELYYTGLGAVYRESYLSLVISQCFLNSL
;
A
#
# COMPACT_ATOMS: atom_id res chain seq x y z
N MET A 1 19.34 34.11 8.76
CA MET A 1 18.03 33.83 9.38
C MET A 1 16.96 34.14 8.36
N ALA A 2 16.36 33.11 7.75
CA ALA A 2 15.44 33.28 6.62
C ALA A 2 14.04 33.69 7.14
N PRO A 3 13.53 34.91 6.82
CA PRO A 3 12.26 35.43 7.32
C PRO A 3 11.03 34.60 6.90
N TYR A 4 11.21 33.68 5.94
CA TYR A 4 10.18 32.79 5.41
C TYR A 4 9.81 31.62 6.33
N SER A 5 10.69 31.28 7.28
CA SER A 5 10.49 30.11 8.16
C SER A 5 9.33 30.31 9.14
N ASP A 6 9.07 31.54 9.58
CA ASP A 6 8.11 31.81 10.64
C ASP A 6 6.68 32.00 10.13
N GLU A 7 6.52 32.46 8.88
CA GLU A 7 5.21 32.59 8.22
C GLU A 7 4.60 31.21 7.91
N LEU A 8 5.42 30.28 7.41
CA LEU A 8 5.02 28.88 7.20
C LEU A 8 4.67 28.17 8.51
N LYS A 9 5.41 28.43 9.60
CA LYS A 9 5.09 27.87 10.92
C LYS A 9 3.74 28.33 11.43
N ARG A 10 3.41 29.62 11.25
CA ARG A 10 2.11 30.20 11.65
C ARG A 10 0.96 29.64 10.82
N LEU A 11 1.16 29.44 9.53
CA LEU A 11 0.19 28.84 8.61
C LEU A 11 -0.14 27.40 9.02
N LEU A 12 0.88 26.59 9.31
CA LEU A 12 0.72 25.20 9.72
C LEU A 12 0.07 25.06 11.10
N LEU A 13 0.41 25.95 12.04
CA LEU A 13 -0.26 26.02 13.35
C LEU A 13 -1.75 26.36 13.27
N ARG A 14 -2.16 27.23 12.32
CA ARG A 14 -3.58 27.57 12.10
C ARG A 14 -4.44 26.38 11.69
N HIS A 15 -3.86 25.43 10.96
CA HIS A 15 -4.52 24.18 10.57
C HIS A 15 -4.29 23.04 11.57
N GLY A 16 -3.84 23.34 12.80
CA GLY A 16 -3.63 22.34 13.85
C GLY A 16 -2.42 21.43 13.64
N ILE A 17 -1.57 21.70 12.64
CA ILE A 17 -0.40 20.92 12.29
C ILE A 17 0.77 21.37 13.18
N LYS A 18 1.06 20.61 14.25
CA LYS A 18 2.24 20.84 15.09
C LYS A 18 3.50 20.46 14.30
N LEU A 19 4.27 21.47 13.88
CA LEU A 19 5.62 21.26 13.35
C LEU A 19 6.59 20.83 14.47
N LYS A 20 6.58 19.54 14.82
CA LYS A 20 7.78 18.91 15.36
C LYS A 20 8.64 18.51 14.17
N GLY A 21 9.63 19.35 13.84
CA GLY A 21 10.76 19.08 12.95
C GLY A 21 10.41 18.39 11.62
N ILE A 22 10.36 19.16 10.53
CA ILE A 22 10.22 18.74 9.11
C ILE A 22 10.41 17.23 8.90
N PHE A 23 9.31 16.50 8.99
CA PHE A 23 9.28 15.06 9.18
C PHE A 23 9.05 14.36 7.84
N PHE A 24 10.06 13.69 7.31
CA PHE A 24 9.87 12.66 6.30
C PHE A 24 10.81 11.51 6.63
N GLY A 25 10.27 10.55 7.37
CA GLY A 25 10.90 9.30 7.73
C GLY A 25 9.82 8.48 8.41
N PHE A 26 9.25 7.52 7.69
CA PHE A 26 8.39 6.50 8.32
C PHE A 26 9.19 5.84 9.45
N PRO A 27 8.70 5.93 10.70
CA PRO A 27 8.10 4.75 11.29
C PRO A 27 6.77 5.10 11.96
N PHE A 28 5.69 4.48 11.48
CA PHE A 28 4.44 4.40 12.25
C PHE A 28 4.65 3.41 13.40
N ALA A 29 5.17 3.91 14.51
CA ALA A 29 5.06 3.26 15.81
C ALA A 29 4.76 4.36 16.85
N PRO A 30 3.53 4.45 17.38
CA PRO A 30 3.23 5.41 18.44
C PRO A 30 4.16 5.15 19.63
N GLY A 31 4.82 6.21 20.13
CA GLY A 31 5.68 6.16 21.32
C GLY A 31 7.19 6.10 21.06
N VAL A 32 7.66 5.98 19.81
CA VAL A 32 9.10 6.05 19.50
C VAL A 32 9.46 7.47 19.08
N ALA A 33 10.29 8.14 19.89
CA ALA A 33 10.87 9.42 19.50
C ALA A 33 11.66 9.23 18.19
N PRO A 34 11.33 9.98 17.14
CA PRO A 34 12.03 9.88 15.87
C PRO A 34 13.53 10.08 16.02
N ARG A 35 14.33 9.20 15.41
CA ARG A 35 15.76 9.47 15.26
C ARG A 35 15.92 10.60 14.27
N LEU A 36 16.72 11.60 14.61
CA LEU A 36 17.09 12.66 13.68
C LEU A 36 17.78 12.02 12.47
N LEU A 37 17.28 12.36 11.28
CA LEU A 37 17.91 11.94 10.03
C LEU A 37 19.20 12.75 9.83
N PRO A 38 20.21 12.20 9.12
CA PRO A 38 21.43 12.93 8.80
C PRO A 38 21.18 14.28 8.10
N ASP A 39 22.04 15.26 8.36
CA ASP A 39 21.87 16.66 7.91
C ASP A 39 21.77 16.82 6.38
N ARG A 40 22.33 15.89 5.61
CA ARG A 40 22.17 15.83 4.14
C ARG A 40 20.71 15.91 3.69
N TYR A 41 19.76 15.42 4.49
CA TYR A 41 18.33 15.49 4.16
C TYR A 41 17.76 16.90 4.37
N THR A 42 18.32 17.69 5.28
CA THR A 42 17.97 19.10 5.48
C THR A 42 18.49 19.94 4.32
N GLU A 43 19.73 19.69 3.88
CA GLU A 43 20.32 20.32 2.70
C GLU A 43 19.50 20.02 1.44
N LEU A 44 19.17 18.74 1.20
CA LEU A 44 18.32 18.33 0.07
C LEU A 44 16.96 19.04 0.09
N LYS A 45 16.29 19.10 1.24
CA LYS A 45 15.00 19.80 1.36
C LYS A 45 15.14 21.27 1.00
N SER A 46 16.20 21.92 1.48
CA SER A 46 16.47 23.33 1.20
C SER A 46 16.70 23.57 -0.29
N LEU A 47 17.43 22.68 -0.97
CA LEU A 47 17.64 22.72 -2.42
C LEU A 47 16.34 22.57 -3.23
N PHE A 48 15.44 21.67 -2.82
CA PHE A 48 14.16 21.48 -3.52
C PHE A 48 13.17 22.63 -3.28
N THR A 49 13.23 23.30 -2.13
CA THR A 49 12.30 24.37 -1.78
C THR A 49 12.77 25.76 -2.20
N ALA A 50 14.08 25.97 -2.37
CA ALA A 50 14.67 27.27 -2.64
C ALA A 50 14.01 27.99 -3.83
N GLY A 51 13.51 29.21 -3.58
CA GLY A 51 12.87 30.08 -4.58
C GLY A 51 11.46 29.66 -5.00
N ARG A 52 10.89 28.60 -4.42
CA ARG A 52 9.54 28.08 -4.72
C ARG A 52 8.69 27.92 -3.46
N GLU A 53 9.14 28.45 -2.33
CA GLU A 53 8.57 28.17 -1.01
C GLU A 53 7.09 28.57 -0.93
N ARG A 54 6.74 29.72 -1.52
CA ARG A 54 5.35 30.21 -1.58
C ARG A 54 4.45 29.33 -2.41
N VAL A 55 4.90 28.95 -3.61
CA VAL A 55 4.14 28.08 -4.52
C VAL A 55 3.92 26.70 -3.89
N LEU A 56 4.94 26.18 -3.20
CA LEU A 56 4.84 24.91 -2.49
C LEU A 56 3.86 24.97 -1.32
N ALA A 57 3.86 26.07 -0.56
CA ALA A 57 2.94 26.26 0.55
C ALA A 57 1.49 26.36 0.06
N GLU A 58 1.22 27.20 -0.92
CA GLU A 58 -0.12 27.38 -1.50
C GLU A 58 -0.63 26.07 -2.15
N SER A 59 0.25 25.35 -2.88
CA SER A 59 -0.09 24.04 -3.44
C SER A 59 -0.38 22.99 -2.36
N TRP A 60 0.33 23.04 -1.24
CA TRP A 60 0.13 22.11 -0.12
C TRP A 60 -1.20 22.37 0.58
N GLU A 61 -1.56 23.63 0.81
CA GLU A 61 -2.88 23.99 1.38
C GLU A 61 -4.02 23.52 0.48
N LYS A 62 -3.91 23.76 -0.82
CA LYS A 62 -4.90 23.26 -1.79
C LYS A 62 -5.02 21.74 -1.72
N LEU A 63 -3.90 21.03 -1.66
CA LEU A 63 -3.88 19.56 -1.55
C LEU A 63 -4.55 19.07 -0.26
N LEU A 64 -4.33 19.73 0.88
CA LEU A 64 -4.98 19.38 2.14
C LEU A 64 -6.50 19.53 2.05
N LEU A 65 -7.00 20.63 1.46
CA LEU A 65 -8.43 20.84 1.26
C LEU A 65 -9.05 19.78 0.35
N ASP A 66 -8.36 19.41 -0.73
CA ASP A 66 -8.85 18.37 -1.64
C ASP A 66 -8.81 16.97 -0.98
N HIS A 67 -7.80 16.70 -0.15
CA HIS A 67 -7.71 15.47 0.64
C HIS A 67 -8.82 15.38 1.69
N GLU A 68 -9.19 16.48 2.36
CA GLU A 68 -10.32 16.50 3.30
C GLU A 68 -11.65 16.16 2.62
N LYS A 69 -11.89 16.70 1.42
CA LYS A 69 -13.08 16.35 0.62
C LYS A 69 -13.11 14.85 0.30
N GLN A 70 -11.99 14.31 -0.18
CA GLN A 70 -11.89 12.88 -0.50
C GLN A 70 -12.04 12.00 0.76
N ALA A 71 -11.46 12.40 1.89
CA ALA A 71 -11.62 11.69 3.16
C ALA A 71 -13.09 11.69 3.63
N ALA A 72 -13.83 12.78 3.43
CA ALA A 72 -15.27 12.83 3.71
C ALA A 72 -16.07 11.87 2.81
N VAL A 73 -15.72 11.78 1.52
CA VAL A 73 -16.27 10.80 0.58
C VAL A 73 -15.97 9.37 1.06
N MET A 74 -14.72 9.06 1.40
CA MET A 74 -14.32 7.76 1.94
C MET A 74 -15.09 7.40 3.21
N LYS A 75 -15.30 8.35 4.12
CA LYS A 75 -16.07 8.13 5.34
C LYS A 75 -17.55 7.85 5.06
N LYS A 76 -18.11 8.45 4.01
CA LYS A 76 -19.52 8.26 3.62
C LYS A 76 -19.76 6.93 2.90
N PHE A 77 -18.90 6.55 1.96
CA PHE A 77 -19.10 5.39 1.09
C PHE A 77 -18.39 4.12 1.58
N GLY A 78 -17.34 4.26 2.40
CA GLY A 78 -16.57 3.14 2.92
C GLY A 78 -16.06 2.21 1.83
N SER A 79 -16.24 0.91 2.01
CA SER A 79 -15.78 -0.14 1.07
C SER A 79 -16.45 -0.08 -0.30
N ASN A 80 -17.63 0.55 -0.40
CA ASN A 80 -18.36 0.67 -1.67
C ASN A 80 -17.72 1.71 -2.61
N LEU A 81 -16.75 2.48 -2.13
CA LEU A 81 -15.99 3.42 -2.95
C LEU A 81 -15.04 2.72 -3.91
N ILE A 82 -14.63 1.47 -3.63
CA ILE A 82 -13.70 0.74 -4.47
C ILE A 82 -14.45 0.24 -5.72
N PRO A 83 -14.03 0.64 -6.94
CA PRO A 83 -14.62 0.18 -8.19
C PRO A 83 -14.58 -1.35 -8.28
N GLN A 84 -15.66 -1.96 -8.78
CA GLN A 84 -15.77 -3.41 -8.90
C GLN A 84 -16.24 -3.78 -10.31
N VAL A 85 -15.41 -4.53 -11.03
CA VAL A 85 -15.67 -4.94 -12.42
C VAL A 85 -15.64 -6.47 -12.49
N ARG A 86 -16.48 -7.09 -13.32
CA ARG A 86 -16.40 -8.54 -13.54
C ARG A 86 -15.39 -8.84 -14.63
N PHE A 87 -14.66 -9.95 -14.51
CA PHE A 87 -13.65 -10.36 -15.48
C PHE A 87 -14.19 -10.43 -16.93
N GLN A 88 -15.43 -10.86 -17.10
CA GLN A 88 -16.08 -10.96 -18.42
C GLN A 88 -16.37 -9.59 -19.06
N ASP A 89 -16.51 -8.54 -18.25
CA ASP A 89 -16.84 -7.20 -18.72
C ASP A 89 -15.59 -6.36 -19.03
N LEU A 90 -14.37 -6.89 -18.77
CA LEU A 90 -13.12 -6.15 -19.00
C LEU A 90 -12.95 -5.69 -20.45
N ALA A 91 -13.51 -6.42 -21.41
CA ALA A 91 -13.46 -6.06 -22.83
C ALA A 91 -14.44 -4.93 -23.21
N SER A 92 -15.46 -4.69 -22.39
CA SER A 92 -16.55 -3.73 -22.65
C SER A 92 -16.67 -2.67 -21.55
N ILE A 93 -15.62 -2.48 -20.76
CA ILE A 93 -15.59 -1.50 -19.68
C ILE A 93 -15.78 -0.09 -20.24
N SER A 94 -16.60 0.70 -19.56
CA SER A 94 -16.88 2.09 -19.96
C SER A 94 -15.67 2.99 -19.68
N LYS A 95 -15.61 4.14 -20.36
CA LYS A 95 -14.54 5.13 -20.10
C LYS A 95 -14.67 5.72 -18.71
N GLU A 96 -15.90 5.89 -18.24
CA GLU A 96 -16.23 6.41 -16.92
C GLU A 96 -15.72 5.47 -15.81
N GLU A 97 -15.88 4.15 -15.98
CA GLU A 97 -15.35 3.15 -15.02
C GLU A 97 -13.81 3.09 -15.03
N ILE A 98 -13.17 3.29 -16.19
CA ILE A 98 -11.71 3.42 -16.29
C ILE A 98 -11.25 4.67 -15.54
N GLU A 99 -11.91 5.82 -15.73
CA GLU A 99 -11.57 7.07 -15.06
C GLU A 99 -11.77 6.98 -13.54
N ASP A 100 -12.87 6.40 -13.07
CA ASP A 100 -13.07 6.16 -11.63
C ASP A 100 -12.00 5.21 -11.08
N THR A 101 -11.63 4.16 -11.82
CA THR A 101 -10.52 3.27 -11.43
C THR A 101 -9.18 4.02 -11.31
N ARG A 102 -8.89 4.93 -12.25
CA ARG A 102 -7.69 5.77 -12.22
C ARG A 102 -7.70 6.77 -11.07
N GLU A 103 -8.85 7.39 -10.79
CA GLU A 103 -9.01 8.32 -9.68
C GLU A 103 -8.80 7.61 -8.33
N ARG A 104 -9.36 6.41 -8.17
CA ARG A 104 -9.25 5.62 -6.94
C ARG A 104 -7.91 4.91 -6.78
N GLY A 105 -7.23 4.60 -7.89
CA GLY A 105 -5.95 3.88 -7.91
C GLY A 105 -6.06 2.40 -7.49
N VAL A 106 -7.28 1.86 -7.40
CA VAL A 106 -7.57 0.48 -7.00
C VAL A 106 -8.85 0.00 -7.65
N VAL A 107 -8.94 -1.30 -7.96
CA VAL A 107 -10.13 -1.96 -8.50
C VAL A 107 -10.22 -3.40 -8.02
N VAL A 108 -11.45 -3.88 -7.81
CA VAL A 108 -11.73 -5.31 -7.56
C VAL A 108 -12.23 -5.95 -8.85
N ILE A 109 -11.44 -6.86 -9.41
CA ILE A 109 -11.87 -7.68 -10.55
C ILE A 109 -12.49 -8.97 -10.00
N LYS A 110 -13.80 -9.12 -10.16
CA LYS A 110 -14.57 -10.28 -9.71
C LYS A 110 -14.49 -11.41 -10.72
N ASN A 111 -14.52 -12.65 -10.21
CA ASN A 111 -14.63 -13.87 -11.01
C ASN A 111 -13.51 -14.06 -12.04
N VAL A 112 -12.28 -13.63 -11.71
CA VAL A 112 -11.08 -13.90 -12.53
C VAL A 112 -10.82 -15.40 -12.63
N LEU A 113 -11.06 -16.12 -11.54
CA LEU A 113 -11.00 -17.59 -11.50
C LEU A 113 -12.39 -18.15 -11.21
N PRO A 114 -12.82 -19.21 -11.93
CA PRO A 114 -14.02 -19.95 -11.58
C PRO A 114 -13.99 -20.45 -10.14
N GLU A 115 -15.14 -20.47 -9.48
CA GLU A 115 -15.21 -20.82 -8.06
C GLU A 115 -14.66 -22.23 -7.76
N LYS A 116 -14.96 -23.20 -8.63
CA LYS A 116 -14.50 -24.58 -8.50
C LYS A 116 -12.98 -24.67 -8.49
N GLU A 117 -12.30 -23.96 -9.40
CA GLU A 117 -10.84 -23.90 -9.46
C GLU A 117 -10.27 -23.22 -8.22
N ARG A 118 -10.85 -22.08 -7.81
CA ARG A 118 -10.43 -21.35 -6.60
C ARG A 118 -10.48 -22.23 -5.35
N LEU A 119 -11.52 -23.04 -5.20
CA LEU A 119 -11.65 -23.98 -4.09
C LEU A 119 -10.62 -25.11 -4.18
N ALA A 120 -10.41 -25.69 -5.36
CA ALA A 120 -9.41 -26.72 -5.58
C ALA A 120 -7.98 -26.23 -5.27
N VAL A 121 -7.61 -25.00 -5.70
CA VAL A 121 -6.32 -24.37 -5.35
C VAL A 121 -6.19 -24.24 -3.83
N LYS A 122 -7.23 -23.74 -3.16
CA LYS A 122 -7.23 -23.54 -1.71
C LYS A 122 -7.05 -24.85 -0.95
N GLU A 123 -7.72 -25.92 -1.36
CA GLU A 123 -7.60 -27.24 -0.76
C GLU A 123 -6.22 -27.85 -0.98
N SER A 124 -5.72 -27.82 -2.23
CA SER A 124 -4.39 -28.31 -2.56
C SER A 124 -3.29 -27.58 -1.78
N LEU A 125 -3.41 -26.27 -1.59
CA LEU A 125 -2.48 -25.49 -0.77
C LEU A 125 -2.55 -25.87 0.71
N LYS A 126 -3.75 -26.06 1.27
CA LYS A 126 -3.93 -26.53 2.65
C LYS A 126 -3.29 -27.90 2.86
N GLU A 127 -3.47 -28.83 1.93
CA GLU A 127 -2.84 -30.15 1.99
C GLU A 127 -1.32 -30.06 1.88
N HIS A 128 -0.81 -29.20 0.99
CA HIS A 128 0.62 -28.98 0.85
C HIS A 128 1.23 -28.46 2.15
N ILE A 129 0.57 -27.50 2.82
CA ILE A 129 0.98 -26.99 4.14
C ILE A 129 0.92 -28.10 5.21
N LYS A 130 -0.14 -28.93 5.20
CA LYS A 130 -0.27 -30.05 6.15
C LYS A 130 0.82 -31.10 5.98
N ARG A 131 1.19 -31.43 4.73
CA ARG A 131 2.26 -32.39 4.40
C ARG A 131 3.65 -31.86 4.75
N ASN A 132 3.82 -30.55 4.80
CA ASN A 132 5.12 -29.91 5.01
C ASN A 132 5.11 -29.08 6.30
N SER A 133 5.48 -29.71 7.43
CA SER A 133 5.47 -29.07 8.75
C SER A 133 6.35 -27.80 8.84
N TRP A 134 7.45 -27.75 8.08
CA TRP A 134 8.35 -26.59 7.97
C TRP A 134 7.68 -25.32 7.43
N THR A 135 6.49 -25.43 6.83
CA THR A 135 5.77 -24.29 6.25
C THR A 135 5.07 -23.42 7.30
N LYS A 136 4.90 -23.95 8.53
CA LYS A 136 4.32 -23.22 9.66
C LYS A 136 5.34 -22.35 10.39
N ASP A 137 6.62 -22.54 10.10
CA ASP A 137 7.75 -21.92 10.79
C ASP A 137 8.02 -20.47 10.34
N PHE A 138 6.98 -19.62 10.24
CA PHE A 138 7.14 -18.21 9.91
C PHE A 138 7.36 -17.35 11.18
N PRO A 139 8.31 -16.41 11.17
CA PRO A 139 9.27 -16.12 10.12
C PRO A 139 10.28 -17.27 9.97
N SER A 140 10.69 -17.56 8.74
CA SER A 140 11.59 -18.69 8.46
C SER A 140 12.81 -18.66 9.37
N LEU A 141 13.38 -19.83 9.67
CA LEU A 141 14.55 -19.97 10.55
C LEU A 141 15.69 -18.99 10.16
N ARG A 142 15.78 -18.64 8.87
CA ARG A 142 16.74 -17.67 8.32
C ARG A 142 16.45 -16.22 8.69
N LEU A 143 15.19 -15.83 8.82
CA LEU A 143 14.79 -14.45 9.14
C LEU A 143 14.73 -14.21 10.66
N ARG A 144 14.55 -15.24 11.48
CA ARG A 144 14.48 -15.09 12.95
C ARG A 144 15.70 -14.37 13.56
N PRO A 145 16.96 -14.66 13.19
CA PRO A 145 18.11 -13.94 13.70
C PRO A 145 18.09 -12.45 13.32
N LEU A 146 17.69 -12.14 12.08
CA LEU A 146 17.61 -10.76 11.58
C LEU A 146 16.52 -9.94 12.28
N LEU A 147 15.37 -10.55 12.56
CA LEU A 147 14.27 -9.92 13.28
C LEU A 147 14.64 -9.66 14.75
N LYS A 148 15.29 -10.64 15.40
CA LYS A 148 15.85 -10.48 16.76
C LYS A 148 16.89 -9.34 16.80
N ALA A 149 17.82 -9.31 15.84
CA ALA A 149 18.83 -8.26 15.74
C ALA A 149 18.22 -6.87 15.54
N LYS A 150 17.12 -6.77 14.78
CA LYS A 150 16.39 -5.52 14.55
C LYS A 150 15.46 -5.11 15.70
N LYS A 151 15.42 -5.86 16.82
CA LYS A 151 14.48 -5.67 17.95
C LYS A 151 13.03 -5.53 17.49
N GLN A 152 12.66 -6.21 16.40
CA GLN A 152 11.28 -6.22 15.95
C GLN A 152 10.47 -7.19 16.83
N PRO A 153 9.18 -6.91 17.08
CA PRO A 153 8.31 -7.85 17.80
C PRO A 153 8.37 -9.22 17.13
N SER A 154 8.53 -10.28 17.93
CA SER A 154 8.50 -11.64 17.40
C SER A 154 7.13 -11.92 16.79
N LEU A 155 7.11 -12.25 15.50
CA LEU A 155 5.89 -12.66 14.80
C LEU A 155 5.33 -13.95 15.42
N PRO A 156 3.99 -14.13 15.48
CA PRO A 156 3.38 -15.35 15.99
C PRO A 156 3.78 -16.56 15.14
N THR A 157 4.36 -17.58 15.78
CA THR A 157 4.90 -18.77 15.10
C THR A 157 3.81 -19.83 14.85
N ASP A 158 2.77 -19.86 15.68
CA ASP A 158 1.82 -21.00 15.72
C ASP A 158 0.65 -20.87 14.73
N SER A 159 0.46 -19.71 14.12
CA SER A 159 -0.61 -19.44 13.15
C SER A 159 -0.24 -18.27 12.24
N PRO A 160 0.69 -18.47 11.31
CA PRO A 160 1.17 -17.36 10.49
C PRO A 160 0.11 -16.91 9.49
N ALA A 161 -0.06 -15.60 9.37
CA ALA A 161 -0.87 -14.99 8.32
C ALA A 161 -0.17 -14.98 6.95
N VAL A 162 1.13 -15.26 6.92
CA VAL A 162 2.00 -15.24 5.73
C VAL A 162 2.76 -16.57 5.63
N TYR A 163 2.80 -17.15 4.44
CA TYR A 163 3.52 -18.39 4.16
C TYR A 163 4.60 -18.12 3.10
N GLU A 164 5.86 -18.49 3.39
CA GLU A 164 7.00 -18.34 2.46
C GLU A 164 7.03 -19.49 1.43
N LEU A 165 5.97 -19.61 0.62
CA LEU A 165 5.78 -20.69 -0.36
C LEU A 165 5.93 -20.16 -1.79
N TYR A 166 7.09 -20.36 -2.39
CA TYR A 166 7.38 -19.87 -3.75
C TYR A 166 7.22 -20.95 -4.83
N TYR A 167 7.50 -22.20 -4.48
CA TYR A 167 7.49 -23.33 -5.41
C TYR A 167 6.52 -24.41 -4.91
N THR A 168 5.23 -24.15 -5.10
CA THR A 168 4.19 -25.15 -4.83
C THR A 168 3.83 -25.86 -6.12
N GLY A 169 3.65 -27.19 -6.06
CA GLY A 169 3.30 -28.04 -7.22
C GLY A 169 1.90 -27.78 -7.80
N LEU A 170 1.34 -26.60 -7.58
CA LEU A 170 0.03 -26.15 -8.07
C LEU A 170 0.03 -25.85 -9.58
N GLY A 171 1.14 -26.11 -10.28
CA GLY A 171 1.36 -25.73 -11.68
C GLY A 171 0.30 -26.23 -12.67
N ALA A 172 -0.36 -27.36 -12.39
CA ALA A 172 -1.47 -27.85 -13.21
C ALA A 172 -2.71 -26.95 -13.11
N VAL A 173 -3.08 -26.53 -11.89
CA VAL A 173 -4.24 -25.64 -11.67
C VAL A 173 -3.92 -24.21 -12.11
N TYR A 174 -2.70 -23.74 -11.86
CA TYR A 174 -2.27 -22.42 -12.32
C TYR A 174 -2.23 -22.30 -13.84
N ARG A 175 -2.00 -23.37 -14.61
CA ARG A 175 -1.91 -23.30 -16.08
C ARG A 175 -3.22 -22.91 -16.76
N GLU A 176 -4.35 -23.45 -16.31
CA GLU A 176 -5.67 -23.11 -16.85
C GLU A 176 -6.11 -21.71 -16.42
N SER A 177 -5.81 -21.37 -15.17
CA SER A 177 -6.06 -20.06 -14.55
C SER A 177 -5.09 -18.95 -14.99
N TYR A 178 -3.98 -19.28 -15.67
CA TYR A 178 -2.92 -18.32 -16.01
C TYR A 178 -3.41 -17.25 -16.99
N LEU A 179 -4.24 -17.64 -17.94
CA LEU A 179 -4.70 -16.75 -18.99
C LEU A 179 -5.56 -15.61 -18.44
N SER A 180 -6.47 -15.88 -17.50
CA SER A 180 -7.32 -14.85 -16.92
C SER A 180 -6.53 -13.88 -16.03
N LEU A 181 -5.49 -14.35 -15.34
CA LEU A 181 -4.57 -13.49 -14.61
C LEU A 181 -3.77 -12.58 -15.55
N VAL A 182 -3.24 -13.13 -16.64
CA VAL A 182 -2.51 -12.34 -17.65
C VAL A 182 -3.41 -11.29 -18.29
N ILE A 183 -4.64 -11.65 -18.68
CA ILE A 183 -5.61 -10.69 -19.24
C ILE A 183 -5.91 -9.58 -18.22
N SER A 184 -6.15 -9.93 -16.96
CA SER A 184 -6.37 -8.96 -15.88
C SER A 184 -5.17 -8.03 -15.71
N GLN A 185 -3.95 -8.55 -15.77
CA GLN A 185 -2.73 -7.76 -15.68
C GLN A 185 -2.56 -6.82 -16.89
N CYS A 186 -2.82 -7.31 -18.10
CA CYS A 186 -2.77 -6.48 -19.32
C CYS A 186 -3.77 -5.33 -19.23
N PHE A 187 -5.00 -5.60 -18.76
CA PHE A 187 -5.99 -4.57 -18.51
C PHE A 187 -5.46 -3.51 -17.52
N LEU A 188 -4.94 -3.92 -16.36
CA LEU A 188 -4.39 -2.99 -15.37
C LEU A 188 -3.22 -2.17 -15.88
N ASN A 189 -2.38 -2.74 -16.76
CA ASN A 189 -1.27 -2.04 -17.39
C ASN A 189 -1.70 -1.09 -18.51
N SER A 190 -2.94 -1.23 -19.02
CA SER A 190 -3.51 -0.34 -20.03
C SER A 190 -4.33 0.82 -19.46
N LEU A 191 -4.66 0.75 -18.17
CA LEU A 191 -5.17 1.88 -17.40
C LEU A 191 -4.07 2.94 -17.30
#